data_AF-A0A833JGP4-F1
#
_entry.id   AF-A0A833JGP4-F1
#
_cell.length_a   1.000
_cell.length_b   1.000
_cell.length_c   1.000
_cell.angle_alpha   90.00
_cell.angle_beta   90.00
_cell.angle_gamma   90.00
#
_symmetry.space_group_name_H-M   'P 1'
#
loop_
_entity.id
_entity.type
_entity.pdbx_description
1 polymer ?
#
loop_
_entity_poly.entity_id
_entity_poly.type
_entity_poly.pdbx_seq_one_letter_code
_entity_poly.pdbx_strand_id
1 'polypeptide(L)' 'MANLVLETSKKMESDNKFGISIVQIGDDKYAREFLKKLDDDMVSICAKFDICDTKTCDEIENMSLDQVLLDIVND' A
#
# COMPACT_ATOMS: atom_id res chain seq x y z
N MET A 1 -1.57 12.35 3.29
CA MET A 1 -1.84 11.04 2.67
C MET A 1 -2.43 10.07 3.69
N ALA A 2 -1.71 9.74 4.77
CA ALA A 2 -2.18 8.83 5.84
C ALA A 2 -3.64 9.05 6.30
N ASN A 3 -4.04 10.29 6.62
CA ASN A 3 -5.41 10.58 7.06
C ASN A 3 -6.48 10.27 5.99
N LEU A 4 -6.15 10.41 4.71
CA LEU A 4 -7.07 10.09 3.61
C LEU A 4 -7.24 8.57 3.46
N VAL A 5 -6.15 7.81 3.57
CA VAL A 5 -6.17 6.34 3.53
C VAL A 5 -6.98 5.81 4.71
N LEU A 6 -6.73 6.32 5.93
CA LEU A 6 -7.48 5.98 7.14
C LEU A 6 -8.99 6.21 6.98
N GLU A 7 -9.40 7.41 6.58
CA GLU A 7 -10.82 7.75 6.42
C GLU A 7 -11.49 6.98 5.28
N THR A 8 -10.72 6.58 4.26
CA THR A 8 -11.20 5.68 3.21
C THR A 8 -11.46 4.27 3.77
N SER A 9 -10.52 3.70 4.53
CA SER A 9 -10.68 2.37 5.14
C SER A 9 -11.94 2.29 6.00
N LYS A 10 -12.26 3.34 6.76
CA LYS A 10 -13.43 3.39 7.65
C LYS A 10 -14.76 3.35 6.89
N LYS A 11 -14.79 3.85 5.66
CA LYS A 11 -15.98 3.88 4.80
C LYS A 11 -16.20 2.56 4.06
N MET A 12 -15.22 1.66 4.06
CA MET A 12 -15.33 0.37 3.39
C MET A 12 -16.20 -0.59 4.18
N GLU A 13 -16.96 -1.42 3.45
CA GLU A 13 -17.79 -2.49 4.03
C GLU A 13 -17.09 -3.84 4.06
N SER A 14 -16.06 -4.02 3.22
CA SER A 14 -15.22 -5.22 3.11
C SER A 14 -13.80 -4.79 2.72
N ASP A 15 -12.81 -5.57 3.16
CA ASP A 15 -11.38 -5.46 2.81
C ASP A 15 -11.10 -5.63 1.31
N ASN A 16 -11.73 -6.62 0.67
CA ASN A 16 -11.46 -7.02 -0.73
C ASN A 16 -12.00 -6.10 -1.86
N LYS A 17 -12.51 -4.91 -1.54
CA LYS A 17 -13.17 -4.04 -2.54
C LYS A 17 -12.27 -2.92 -3.09
N PHE A 18 -11.22 -2.54 -2.38
CA PHE A 18 -10.39 -1.39 -2.73
C PHE A 18 -9.03 -1.45 -2.04
N GLY A 19 -7.96 -1.37 -2.84
CA GLY A 19 -6.59 -1.28 -2.36
C GLY A 19 -5.82 -0.19 -3.11
N ILE A 20 -4.77 0.31 -2.48
CA ILE A 20 -3.83 1.29 -3.04
C ILE A 20 -2.45 0.62 -3.03
N SER A 21 -1.74 0.66 -4.17
CA SER A 21 -0.34 0.26 -4.20
C SER A 21 0.53 1.40 -4.69
N ILE A 22 1.65 1.59 -4.03
CA ILE A 22 2.63 2.62 -4.33
C ILE A 22 3.91 1.94 -4.78
N VAL A 23 4.28 2.16 -6.04
CA VAL A 23 5.57 1.72 -6.57
C VAL A 23 6.56 2.87 -6.46
N GLN A 24 7.59 2.71 -5.63
CA GLN A 24 8.70 3.65 -5.58
C GLN A 24 9.61 3.48 -6.80
N ILE A 25 9.80 4.59 -7.54
CA ILE A 25 10.81 4.71 -8.59
C ILE A 25 12.03 5.45 -8.02
N GLY A 26 13.23 4.86 -8.14
CA GLY A 26 14.49 5.39 -7.60
C GLY A 26 14.83 4.89 -6.19
N ASP A 27 15.93 5.38 -5.63
CA ASP A 27 16.60 4.83 -4.44
C ASP A 27 16.64 5.78 -3.22
N ASP A 28 15.84 6.86 -3.23
CA ASP A 28 15.79 7.78 -2.11
C ASP A 28 15.34 7.06 -0.82
N LYS A 29 16.24 7.08 0.17
CA LYS A 29 16.06 6.36 1.43
C LYS A 29 14.93 6.94 2.28
N TYR A 30 14.77 8.27 2.28
CA TYR A 30 13.74 8.93 3.07
C TYR A 30 12.35 8.68 2.48
N ALA A 31 12.23 8.64 1.15
CA ALA A 31 11.02 8.23 0.46
C ALA A 31 10.65 6.79 0.81
N ARG A 32 11.63 5.88 0.81
CA ARG A 32 11.41 4.47 1.18
C ARG A 32 10.92 4.33 2.62
N GLU A 33 11.57 5.00 3.57
CA GLU A 33 11.16 4.99 4.97
C GLU A 33 9.76 5.58 5.17
N PHE A 34 9.44 6.66 4.45
CA PHE A 34 8.11 7.28 4.51
C PHE A 34 7.02 6.36 3.96
N LEU A 35 7.23 5.75 2.79
CA LEU A 35 6.24 4.88 2.15
C LEU A 35 6.05 3.59 2.95
N LYS A 36 7.14 2.98 3.42
CA LYS A 36 7.06 1.82 4.30
C LYS A 36 6.32 2.12 5.60
N LYS A 37 6.52 3.30 6.18
CA LYS A 37 5.75 3.73 7.35
C LYS A 37 4.28 3.96 7.03
N LEU A 38 3.98 4.47 5.83
CA LEU A 38 2.60 4.65 5.38
C LEU A 38 1.88 3.30 5.21
N ASP A 39 2.58 2.27 4.78
CA ASP A 39 2.12 0.88 4.68
C ASP A 39 1.94 0.25 6.08
N ASP A 40 3.05 0.05 6.80
CA ASP A 40 3.11 -0.68 8.07
C ASP A 40 2.23 -0.06 9.21
N ASP A 41 2.11 1.27 9.27
CA ASP A 41 1.47 1.94 10.40
C ASP A 41 -0.05 2.07 10.28
N MET A 42 -0.69 1.71 9.15
CA MET A 42 -2.15 1.91 8.98
C MET A 42 -2.96 1.17 10.04
N VAL A 43 -2.59 -0.08 10.35
CA VAL A 43 -3.25 -0.87 11.39
C VAL A 43 -3.02 -0.26 12.77
N SER A 44 -1.83 0.32 13.01
CA SER A 44 -1.47 0.96 14.29
C SER A 44 -2.29 2.23 14.59
N ILE A 45 -2.86 2.88 13.58
CA ILE A 45 -3.67 4.11 13.70
C ILE A 45 -5.19 3.86 13.61
N CYS A 46 -5.63 2.64 13.91
CA CYS A 46 -7.04 2.23 13.88
C CYS A 46 -7.68 2.30 12.48
N ALA A 47 -6.91 1.99 11.41
CA ALA A 47 -7.53 1.67 10.13
C ALA A 47 -8.47 0.47 10.27
N LYS A 48 -9.60 0.52 9.57
CA LYS A 48 -10.61 -0.54 9.64
C LYS A 48 -10.14 -1.80 8.91
N PHE A 49 -9.44 -1.59 7.80
CA PHE A 49 -8.83 -2.62 6.96
C PHE A 49 -7.46 -2.13 6.55
N ASP A 50 -6.56 -3.07 6.30
CA ASP A 50 -5.33 -2.76 5.58
C ASP A 50 -5.65 -2.61 4.09
N ILE A 51 -5.22 -1.50 3.50
CA ILE A 51 -5.62 -1.12 2.13
C ILE A 51 -4.49 -0.44 1.36
N CYS A 52 -3.27 -0.45 1.90
CA CYS A 52 -2.14 0.25 1.31
C CYS A 52 -0.91 -0.65 1.33
N ASP A 53 -0.33 -0.92 0.16
CA ASP A 53 0.90 -1.71 0.00
C ASP A 53 1.97 -0.86 -0.70
N THR A 54 3.23 -1.00 -0.28
CA THR A 54 4.37 -0.33 -0.91
C THR A 54 5.32 -1.34 -1.53
N LYS A 55 5.66 -1.14 -2.81
CA LYS A 55 6.70 -1.91 -3.50
C LYS A 55 7.78 -0.99 -4.08
N THR A 56 8.98 -1.52 -4.24
CA THR A 56 10.09 -0.86 -4.94
C THR A 56 10.20 -1.36 -6.37
N CYS A 57 10.84 -0.59 -7.25
CA CYS A 57 11.17 -1.06 -8.61
C CYS A 57 11.88 -2.41 -8.57
N ASP A 58 12.87 -2.57 -7.70
CA ASP A 58 13.67 -3.80 -7.58
C ASP A 58 12.80 -5.02 -7.24
N GLU A 59 11.75 -4.84 -6.42
CA GLU A 59 10.80 -5.90 -6.06
C GLU A 59 9.89 -6.29 -7.24
N ILE A 60 9.47 -5.32 -8.05
CA ILE A 60 8.58 -5.57 -9.19
C ILE A 60 9.32 -5.89 -10.50
N GLU A 61 10.64 -5.73 -10.56
CA GLU A 61 11.44 -5.95 -11.78
C GLU A 61 11.29 -7.38 -12.33
N ASN A 62 11.02 -8.35 -11.45
CA ASN A 62 10.82 -9.76 -11.82
C ASN A 62 9.33 -10.15 -11.88
N MET A 63 8.42 -9.18 -11.74
CA MET A 63 6.99 -9.38 -11.77
C MET A 63 6.40 -8.79 -13.05
N SER A 64 5.40 -9.48 -13.59
CA SER A 64 4.52 -8.89 -14.60
C SER A 64 3.57 -7.87 -13.95
N LEU A 65 3.10 -6.89 -14.73
CA LEU A 65 2.19 -5.86 -14.21
C LEU A 65 0.90 -6.46 -13.63
N ASP A 66 0.40 -7.54 -14.22
CA ASP A 66 -0.76 -8.29 -13.72
C ASP A 66 -0.48 -8.96 -12.38
N GLN A 67 0.71 -9.52 -12.15
CA GLN A 67 1.10 -10.03 -10.83
C GLN A 67 1.14 -8.91 -9.79
N VAL A 68 1.75 -7.77 -10.15
CA VAL A 68 1.78 -6.59 -9.25
C VAL A 68 0.36 -6.15 -8.89
N LEU A 69 -0.56 -6.12 -9.87
CA LEU A 69 -1.95 -5.72 -9.61
C LEU A 69 -2.75 -6.74 -8.79
N LEU A 70 -2.51 -8.04 -9.01
CA LEU A 70 -3.19 -9.12 -8.30
C LEU A 70 -2.77 -9.21 -6.84
N ASP A 71 -1.49 -8.97 -6.53
CA ASP A 71 -0.99 -9.00 -5.15
C ASP A 71 -1.74 -8.01 -4.26
N ILE A 72 -2.07 -6.81 -4.79
CA ILE A 72 -2.76 -5.74 -4.05
C ILE A 72 -4.17 -6.13 -3.59
N VAL A 73 -4.84 -6.99 -4.35
CA VAL A 73 -6.23 -7.40 -4.05
C VAL A 73 -6.26 -8.61 -3.13
N ASN A 74 -5.15 -9.36 -3.04
CA ASN A 74 -5.07 -10.60 -2.28
C ASN A 74 -4.37 -10.44 -0.91
N ASP A 75 -3.73 -9.30 -0.66
CA ASP A 75 -3.19 -8.87 0.64
C ASP A 75 -4.31 -8.27 1.52
#